data_AF-A0A2T2QYB1-F1
#
_entry.id   AF-A0A2T2QYB1-F1
#
_cell.length_a   1.000
_cell.length_b   1.000
_cell.length_c   1.000
_cell.angle_alpha   90.00
_cell.angle_beta   90.00
_cell.angle_gamma   90.00
#
_symmetry.space_group_name_H-M   'P 1'
#
loop_
_entity.id
_entity.type
_entity.pdbx_description
1 polymer ?
#
loop_
_entity_poly.entity_id
_entity_poly.type
_entity_poly.pdbx_seq_one_letter_code
_entity_poly.pdbx_strand_id
1 'polypeptide(L)'
;VVIEPVTGEEQENPQYRRSIVAVVENERGELLTLNWGGQMGGRLFIGGGVEEGEDIIQAARREIREETGYQRVEHLASTEIVHHRYFAHNKQIPRQIEATGLYFRLQGQEQDEQSLDSYETGKFELEWVSPEQAGREVEDPLHQYVFQRLVRDQVYTGEGVLTNSNDFDGLDSETARSRIVDELHRRGYARAAVQYKLRDWLISRQRYWGTPIPIVHCEACGIVPVPEEELPVKLPEDVEFEPTGRSPLLDREDFVHTTCPQCQGAATREVDTMDTFVDSSWYFLRFPNTGYDQGMFDPEAVRRWLPVDHYTGGIEHAILHLLYARFITKVLRDYAGLTFSEPFRKLTSQGVILGPDGHKMSKSRGNIINPEEVIDSGYGADSFRAYLLFIGPWTEDGPFSLEGIAGVYRFMNRVWSLLQAYQDGNPIDSVDNQSELELQARQSMHQTIKKVTEDTGDIRFNTAIASLMEYVNHLHKLKSELPPGNSPWIWNESVGVLLRLLAPFTPHMSEELWQQIGQEESIHLQPWPSYDTSQVAENMVTIPIQINGRVRDRLTLPAGSSQEEITERARQTDRVSRELANKEITRTVAVVDKLVNFVTA
;
A
#
# COMPACT_ATOMS: atom_id res chain seq x y z
N VAL A 1 13.36 4.25 -35.19
CA VAL A 1 13.82 2.92 -34.74
C VAL A 1 12.62 2.04 -34.48
N VAL A 2 12.67 0.79 -34.92
CA VAL A 2 11.68 -0.27 -34.65
C VAL A 2 12.44 -1.41 -33.99
N ILE A 3 11.95 -1.96 -32.89
CA ILE A 3 12.61 -3.08 -32.22
C ILE A 3 12.10 -4.38 -32.85
N GLU A 4 13.02 -5.26 -33.26
CA GLU A 4 12.66 -6.61 -33.68
C GLU A 4 12.24 -7.44 -32.45
N PRO A 5 11.00 -7.97 -32.38
CA PRO A 5 10.48 -8.55 -31.13
C PRO A 5 11.16 -9.84 -30.67
N VAL A 6 11.81 -10.57 -31.58
CA VAL A 6 12.45 -11.86 -31.28
C VAL A 6 13.90 -11.70 -30.83
N THR A 7 14.66 -10.82 -31.50
CA THR A 7 16.08 -10.60 -31.22
C THR A 7 16.31 -9.45 -30.23
N GLY A 8 15.36 -8.52 -30.12
CA GLY A 8 15.48 -7.30 -29.34
C GLY A 8 16.35 -6.23 -30.01
N GLU A 9 16.79 -6.44 -31.26
CA GLU A 9 17.66 -5.51 -31.97
C GLU A 9 16.91 -4.28 -32.50
N GLU A 10 17.57 -3.12 -32.39
CA GLU A 10 17.06 -1.86 -32.94
C GLU A 10 17.29 -1.79 -34.46
N GLN A 11 16.20 -1.73 -35.21
CA GLN A 11 16.21 -1.57 -36.66
C GLN A 11 15.99 -0.09 -37.02
N GLU A 12 16.98 0.50 -37.69
CA GLU A 12 16.93 1.88 -38.19
C GLU A 12 16.26 1.99 -39.57
N ASN A 13 15.81 3.18 -39.95
CA ASN A 13 15.24 3.48 -41.28
C ASN A 13 14.04 2.60 -41.70
N PRO A 14 12.92 2.64 -40.96
CA PRO A 14 11.73 1.86 -41.31
C PRO A 14 11.19 2.23 -42.69
N GLN A 15 10.77 1.23 -43.47
CA GLN A 15 10.18 1.45 -44.78
C GLN A 15 8.77 2.03 -44.62
N TYR A 16 8.54 3.22 -45.18
CA TYR A 16 7.24 3.87 -45.19
C TYR A 16 6.24 3.13 -46.09
N ARG A 17 4.99 2.97 -45.64
CA ARG A 17 3.87 2.45 -46.45
C ARG A 17 2.53 3.01 -45.95
N ARG A 18 1.60 3.32 -46.85
CA ARG A 18 0.20 3.56 -46.50
C ARG A 18 -0.54 2.22 -46.39
N SER A 19 -1.36 2.07 -45.36
CA SER A 19 -2.03 0.80 -45.06
C SER A 19 -3.50 0.98 -44.70
N ILE A 20 -4.25 -0.11 -44.71
CA ILE A 20 -5.62 -0.18 -44.23
C ILE A 20 -5.77 -1.30 -43.21
N VAL A 21 -6.76 -1.15 -42.34
CA VAL A 21 -7.32 -2.25 -41.56
C VAL A 21 -8.83 -2.23 -41.74
N ALA A 22 -9.40 -3.27 -42.35
CA ALA A 22 -10.81 -3.37 -42.64
C ALA A 22 -11.51 -4.32 -41.67
N VAL A 23 -12.50 -3.80 -40.95
CA VAL A 23 -13.44 -4.59 -40.14
C VAL A 23 -14.69 -4.81 -40.99
N VAL A 24 -15.07 -6.07 -41.22
CA VAL A 24 -16.25 -6.44 -42.01
C VAL A 24 -17.28 -7.11 -41.12
N GLU A 25 -18.49 -6.57 -41.09
CA GLU A 25 -19.64 -7.08 -40.33
C GLU A 25 -20.62 -7.81 -41.27
N ASN A 26 -21.15 -8.97 -40.85
CA ASN A 26 -22.24 -9.65 -41.54
C ASN A 26 -23.63 -9.25 -41.00
N GLU A 27 -24.70 -9.76 -41.62
CA GLU A 27 -26.08 -9.47 -41.20
C GLU A 27 -26.43 -9.90 -39.76
N ARG A 28 -25.62 -10.79 -39.16
CA ARG A 28 -25.78 -11.27 -37.77
C ARG A 28 -24.98 -10.45 -36.75
N GLY A 29 -24.24 -9.43 -37.20
CA GLY A 29 -23.36 -8.64 -36.34
C GLY A 29 -22.06 -9.35 -35.96
N GLU A 30 -21.70 -10.42 -36.67
CA GLU A 30 -20.41 -11.10 -36.50
C GLU A 30 -19.35 -10.39 -37.37
N LEU A 31 -18.10 -10.43 -36.92
CA LEU A 31 -16.97 -9.78 -37.56
C LEU A 31 -16.08 -10.80 -38.25
N LEU A 32 -15.68 -10.50 -39.48
CA LEU A 32 -14.75 -11.33 -40.24
C LEU A 32 -13.32 -11.11 -39.75
N THR A 33 -12.63 -12.19 -39.41
CA THR A 33 -11.25 -12.17 -38.92
C THR A 33 -10.38 -13.19 -39.64
N LEU A 34 -9.08 -12.89 -39.71
CA LEU A 34 -8.04 -13.79 -40.17
C LEU A 34 -7.31 -14.35 -38.96
N ASN A 35 -7.38 -15.65 -38.73
CA ASN A 35 -6.69 -16.30 -37.63
C ASN A 35 -5.35 -16.89 -38.12
N TRP A 36 -4.25 -16.19 -37.88
CA TRP A 36 -2.90 -16.59 -38.28
C TRP A 36 -2.24 -17.56 -37.27
N GLY A 37 -2.89 -17.83 -36.14
CA GLY A 37 -2.32 -18.60 -35.03
C GLY A 37 -1.31 -17.81 -34.18
N GLY A 38 -1.10 -18.25 -32.93
CA GLY A 38 -0.33 -17.49 -31.92
C GLY A 38 1.15 -17.26 -32.25
N GLN A 39 1.74 -18.02 -33.18
CA GLN A 39 3.14 -17.84 -33.60
C GLN A 39 3.32 -16.90 -34.81
N MET A 40 2.24 -16.48 -35.49
CA MET A 40 2.30 -15.68 -36.72
C MET A 40 1.47 -14.38 -36.67
N GLY A 41 1.13 -13.90 -35.47
CA GLY A 41 0.44 -12.61 -35.28
C GLY A 41 -0.96 -12.72 -34.67
N GLY A 42 -1.44 -13.94 -34.38
CA GLY A 42 -2.73 -14.16 -33.72
C GLY A 42 -3.92 -13.86 -34.63
N ARG A 43 -5.04 -13.47 -34.01
CA ARG A 43 -6.26 -13.10 -34.75
C ARG A 43 -6.21 -11.62 -35.12
N LEU A 44 -6.40 -11.34 -36.40
CA LEU A 44 -6.38 -9.99 -36.95
C LEU A 44 -7.64 -9.72 -37.79
N PHE A 45 -7.86 -8.45 -38.09
CA PHE A 45 -8.78 -8.04 -39.16
C PHE A 45 -8.04 -8.01 -40.49
N ILE A 46 -8.77 -7.78 -41.59
CA ILE A 46 -8.22 -7.70 -42.95
C ILE A 46 -7.26 -6.51 -42.99
N GLY A 47 -5.99 -6.73 -43.31
CA GLY A 47 -4.94 -5.72 -43.20
C GLY A 47 -4.11 -5.68 -44.48
N GLY A 48 -4.00 -4.52 -45.10
CA GLY A 48 -3.48 -4.43 -46.46
C GLY A 48 -2.73 -3.15 -46.73
N GLY A 49 -2.01 -3.08 -47.85
CA GLY A 49 -1.32 -1.87 -48.26
C GLY A 49 -2.06 -1.13 -49.36
N VAL A 50 -1.90 0.19 -49.40
CA VAL A 50 -2.46 1.03 -50.45
C VAL A 50 -1.45 1.12 -51.60
N GLU A 51 -1.88 0.78 -52.82
CA GLU A 51 -1.04 0.85 -54.03
C GLU A 51 -0.96 2.27 -54.61
N GLU A 52 -0.02 2.49 -55.53
CA GLU A 52 0.18 3.80 -56.16
C GLU A 52 -1.01 4.17 -57.04
N GLY A 53 -1.65 5.33 -56.76
CA GLY A 53 -2.84 5.80 -57.46
C GLY A 53 -4.17 5.22 -56.94
N GLU A 54 -4.13 4.34 -55.93
CA GLU A 54 -5.29 3.73 -55.30
C GLU A 54 -5.82 4.58 -54.13
N ASP A 55 -7.15 4.73 -54.02
CA ASP A 55 -7.77 5.33 -52.83
C ASP A 55 -7.93 4.31 -51.68
N ILE A 56 -8.04 4.78 -50.44
CA ILE A 56 -8.06 3.90 -49.26
C ILE A 56 -9.25 2.93 -49.22
N ILE A 57 -10.39 3.29 -49.80
CA ILE A 57 -11.60 2.45 -49.85
C ILE A 57 -11.44 1.41 -50.95
N GLN A 58 -10.86 1.78 -52.09
CA GLN A 58 -10.48 0.86 -53.16
C GLN A 58 -9.49 -0.19 -52.66
N ALA A 59 -8.44 0.23 -51.96
CA ALA A 59 -7.47 -0.66 -51.34
C ALA A 59 -8.14 -1.66 -50.39
N ALA A 60 -8.97 -1.19 -49.48
CA ALA A 60 -9.65 -2.09 -48.56
C ALA A 60 -10.61 -3.06 -49.27
N ARG A 61 -11.32 -2.64 -50.31
CA ARG A 61 -12.18 -3.55 -51.10
C ARG A 61 -11.37 -4.60 -51.83
N ARG A 62 -10.21 -4.24 -52.38
CA ARG A 62 -9.29 -5.17 -53.02
C ARG A 62 -8.76 -6.19 -52.01
N GLU A 63 -8.23 -5.74 -50.88
CA GLU A 63 -7.67 -6.59 -49.83
C GLU A 63 -8.74 -7.53 -49.23
N ILE A 64 -9.96 -7.03 -48.96
CA ILE A 64 -11.09 -7.89 -48.54
C ILE A 64 -11.35 -8.97 -49.60
N ARG A 65 -11.39 -8.62 -50.88
CA ARG A 65 -11.67 -9.58 -51.95
C ARG A 65 -10.54 -10.60 -52.11
N GLU A 66 -9.29 -10.17 -52.09
CA GLU A 66 -8.10 -11.02 -52.26
C GLU A 66 -7.96 -12.00 -51.09
N GLU A 67 -8.09 -11.52 -49.85
CA GLU A 67 -7.90 -12.31 -48.64
C GLU A 67 -9.11 -13.19 -48.29
N THR A 68 -10.34 -12.74 -48.60
CA THR A 68 -11.58 -13.39 -48.12
C THR A 68 -12.50 -13.93 -49.20
N GLY A 69 -12.31 -13.52 -50.46
CA GLY A 69 -13.18 -13.84 -51.59
C GLY A 69 -14.46 -12.99 -51.66
N TYR A 70 -14.86 -12.28 -50.60
CA TYR A 70 -16.11 -11.51 -50.59
C TYR A 70 -16.03 -10.24 -51.45
N GLN A 71 -16.98 -10.06 -52.36
CA GLN A 71 -17.00 -8.91 -53.29
C GLN A 71 -17.88 -7.74 -52.83
N ARG A 72 -19.06 -8.06 -52.30
CA ARG A 72 -20.14 -7.08 -52.08
C ARG A 72 -20.08 -6.52 -50.67
N VAL A 73 -19.25 -5.51 -50.47
CA VAL A 73 -19.13 -4.79 -49.20
C VAL A 73 -19.48 -3.30 -49.33
N GLU A 74 -20.29 -2.81 -48.40
CA GLU A 74 -20.65 -1.40 -48.27
C GLU A 74 -19.77 -0.75 -47.21
N HIS A 75 -19.13 0.38 -47.55
CA HIS A 75 -18.34 1.16 -46.60
C HIS A 75 -19.26 1.98 -45.70
N LEU A 76 -19.03 1.95 -44.38
CA LEU A 76 -19.85 2.62 -43.38
C LEU A 76 -19.12 3.77 -42.68
N ALA A 77 -17.86 3.57 -42.29
CA ALA A 77 -17.09 4.53 -41.50
C ALA A 77 -15.58 4.34 -41.67
N SER A 78 -14.82 5.37 -41.30
CA SER A 78 -13.35 5.36 -41.30
C SER A 78 -12.80 5.99 -40.02
N THR A 79 -11.64 5.54 -39.57
CA THR A 79 -10.87 6.24 -38.51
C THR A 79 -10.10 7.41 -39.09
N GLU A 80 -9.52 8.23 -38.22
CA GLU A 80 -8.37 9.08 -38.53
C GLU A 80 -7.14 8.26 -38.96
N ILE A 81 -6.10 8.95 -39.46
CA ILE A 81 -4.81 8.32 -39.79
C ILE A 81 -4.12 7.89 -38.50
N VAL A 82 -3.82 6.59 -38.42
CA VAL A 82 -3.09 5.99 -37.31
C VAL A 82 -1.64 5.81 -37.72
N HIS A 83 -0.74 6.47 -37.00
CA HIS A 83 0.69 6.30 -37.19
C HIS A 83 1.16 5.09 -36.38
N HIS A 84 1.67 4.07 -37.05
CA HIS A 84 2.11 2.84 -36.40
C HIS A 84 3.50 2.41 -36.89
N ARG A 85 4.28 1.81 -35.99
CA ARG A 85 5.62 1.30 -36.29
C ARG A 85 5.71 -0.13 -35.77
N TYR A 86 6.02 -1.06 -36.66
CA TYR A 86 6.08 -2.48 -36.31
C TYR A 86 7.10 -3.23 -37.18
N PHE A 87 7.52 -4.39 -36.72
CA PHE A 87 8.38 -5.29 -37.48
C PHE A 87 7.50 -6.31 -38.23
N ALA A 88 7.52 -6.28 -39.57
CA ALA A 88 6.74 -7.22 -40.38
C ALA A 88 7.43 -8.59 -40.41
N HIS A 89 7.00 -9.53 -39.54
CA HIS A 89 7.69 -10.81 -39.32
C HIS A 89 7.76 -11.69 -40.57
N ASN A 90 6.69 -11.66 -41.37
CA ASN A 90 6.59 -12.38 -42.63
C ASN A 90 7.58 -11.86 -43.70
N LYS A 91 7.99 -10.59 -43.62
CA LYS A 91 8.84 -9.90 -44.61
C LYS A 91 10.22 -9.51 -44.07
N GLN A 92 10.48 -9.72 -42.77
CA GLN A 92 11.74 -9.44 -42.09
C GLN A 92 12.22 -7.98 -42.26
N ILE A 93 11.30 -7.01 -42.17
CA ILE A 93 11.59 -5.59 -42.38
C ILE A 93 10.88 -4.69 -41.36
N PRO A 94 11.54 -3.61 -40.89
CA PRO A 94 10.90 -2.58 -40.07
C PRO A 94 9.96 -1.72 -40.94
N ARG A 95 8.74 -1.48 -40.44
CA ARG A 95 7.73 -0.67 -41.11
C ARG A 95 7.36 0.55 -40.29
N GLN A 96 7.16 1.66 -40.99
CA GLN A 96 6.44 2.82 -40.49
C GLN A 96 5.24 3.00 -41.40
N ILE A 97 4.05 2.93 -40.83
CA ILE A 97 2.82 3.01 -41.60
C ILE A 97 1.92 4.14 -41.15
N GLU A 98 1.20 4.67 -42.13
CA GLU A 98 0.00 5.47 -41.95
C GLU A 98 -1.19 4.59 -42.31
N ALA A 99 -1.86 4.08 -41.28
CA ALA A 99 -2.99 3.19 -41.42
C ALA A 99 -4.31 3.95 -41.33
N THR A 100 -5.32 3.51 -42.08
CA THR A 100 -6.71 3.94 -41.88
C THR A 100 -7.58 2.72 -41.59
N GLY A 101 -8.26 2.73 -40.44
CA GLY A 101 -9.27 1.76 -40.11
C GLY A 101 -10.54 2.03 -40.91
N LEU A 102 -11.16 0.99 -41.47
CA LEU A 102 -12.34 1.08 -42.31
C LEU A 102 -13.38 0.06 -41.86
N TYR A 103 -14.63 0.49 -41.73
CA TYR A 103 -15.74 -0.37 -41.34
C TYR A 103 -16.64 -0.66 -42.54
N PHE A 104 -16.93 -1.93 -42.77
CA PHE A 104 -17.73 -2.41 -43.88
C PHE A 104 -18.84 -3.33 -43.42
N ARG A 105 -19.94 -3.33 -44.19
CA ARG A 105 -21.03 -4.31 -44.08
C ARG A 105 -21.08 -5.20 -45.31
N LEU A 106 -21.16 -6.51 -45.09
CA LEU A 106 -21.34 -7.50 -46.15
C LEU A 106 -22.78 -7.44 -46.70
N GLN A 107 -22.92 -7.35 -48.02
CA GLN A 107 -24.19 -7.19 -48.76
C GLN A 107 -24.53 -8.42 -49.64
N GLY A 108 -23.81 -9.54 -49.46
CA GLY A 108 -24.04 -10.79 -50.19
C GLY A 108 -23.01 -11.87 -49.84
N GLN A 109 -23.34 -13.15 -50.05
CA GLN A 109 -22.49 -14.30 -49.70
C GLN A 109 -21.63 -14.84 -50.88
N GLU A 110 -21.65 -14.18 -52.03
CA GLU A 110 -20.86 -14.56 -53.20
C GLU A 110 -19.36 -14.40 -52.92
N GLN A 111 -18.58 -15.45 -53.21
CA GLN A 111 -17.13 -15.50 -53.01
C GLN A 111 -16.41 -15.90 -54.30
N ASP A 112 -15.33 -15.19 -54.62
CA ASP A 112 -14.33 -15.63 -55.60
C ASP A 112 -13.34 -16.63 -54.98
N GLU A 113 -12.58 -17.33 -55.81
CA GLU A 113 -11.36 -17.99 -55.35
C GLU A 113 -10.38 -16.94 -54.78
N GLN A 114 -9.84 -17.20 -53.58
CA GLN A 114 -8.88 -16.30 -52.93
C GLN A 114 -7.64 -16.11 -53.81
N SER A 115 -7.19 -14.87 -53.94
CA SER A 115 -6.00 -14.50 -54.72
C SER A 115 -4.89 -14.08 -53.75
N LEU A 116 -4.36 -15.05 -53.02
CA LEU A 116 -3.37 -14.83 -51.95
C LEU A 116 -1.95 -14.80 -52.50
N ASP A 117 -1.10 -13.94 -51.93
CA ASP A 117 0.33 -13.96 -52.19
C ASP A 117 0.99 -15.25 -51.67
N SER A 118 2.15 -15.62 -52.21
CA SER A 118 2.91 -16.81 -51.77
C SER A 118 3.27 -16.80 -50.27
N TYR A 119 3.20 -15.64 -49.64
CA TYR A 119 3.45 -15.44 -48.22
C TYR A 119 2.22 -15.69 -47.33
N GLU A 120 1.03 -15.87 -47.90
CA GLU A 120 -0.26 -15.88 -47.20
C GLU A 120 -1.03 -17.19 -47.44
N THR A 121 -0.79 -17.86 -48.57
CA THR A 121 -1.41 -19.15 -48.92
C THR A 121 -1.24 -20.18 -47.80
N GLY A 122 -2.36 -20.63 -47.21
CA GLY A 122 -2.40 -21.70 -46.21
C GLY A 122 -1.91 -21.31 -44.81
N LYS A 123 -1.83 -20.01 -44.48
CA LYS A 123 -1.27 -19.53 -43.21
C LYS A 123 -2.29 -18.91 -42.24
N PHE A 124 -3.54 -18.75 -42.66
CA PHE A 124 -4.62 -18.29 -41.78
C PHE A 124 -5.93 -18.98 -42.09
N GLU A 125 -6.84 -18.98 -41.11
CA GLU A 125 -8.22 -19.43 -41.25
C GLU A 125 -9.18 -18.22 -41.22
N LEU A 126 -10.17 -18.24 -42.12
CA LEU A 126 -11.24 -17.24 -42.14
C LEU A 126 -12.32 -17.60 -41.14
N GLU A 127 -12.58 -16.70 -40.19
CA GLU A 127 -13.55 -16.96 -39.13
C GLU A 127 -14.47 -15.75 -38.90
N TRP A 128 -15.77 -16.03 -38.82
CA TRP A 128 -16.76 -15.09 -38.30
C TRP A 128 -16.83 -15.24 -36.79
N VAL A 129 -16.55 -14.15 -36.06
CA VAL A 129 -16.51 -14.14 -34.60
C VAL A 129 -17.44 -13.07 -34.05
N SER A 130 -17.95 -13.27 -32.82
CA SER A 130 -18.71 -12.21 -32.16
C SER A 130 -17.80 -11.03 -31.78
N PRO A 131 -18.34 -9.81 -31.64
CA PRO A 131 -17.57 -8.67 -31.12
C PRO A 131 -16.94 -8.92 -29.75
N GLU A 132 -17.54 -9.76 -28.91
CA GLU A 132 -17.01 -10.15 -27.59
C GLU A 132 -15.78 -11.06 -27.72
N GLN A 133 -15.77 -11.94 -28.72
CA GLN A 133 -14.63 -12.78 -29.01
C GLN A 133 -13.51 -11.96 -29.65
N ALA A 134 -13.82 -11.13 -30.66
CA ALA A 134 -12.84 -10.24 -31.29
C ALA A 134 -12.17 -9.32 -30.26
N GLY A 135 -12.93 -8.73 -29.33
CA GLY A 135 -12.37 -7.88 -28.28
C GLY A 135 -11.47 -8.59 -27.27
N ARG A 136 -11.49 -9.93 -27.21
CA ARG A 136 -10.59 -10.74 -26.37
C ARG A 136 -9.38 -11.28 -27.11
N GLU A 137 -9.54 -11.62 -28.39
CA GLU A 137 -8.54 -12.37 -29.15
C GLU A 137 -7.73 -11.52 -30.14
N VAL A 138 -8.20 -10.33 -30.51
CA VAL A 138 -7.41 -9.38 -31.30
C VAL A 138 -6.48 -8.64 -30.34
N GLU A 139 -5.19 -8.97 -30.41
CA GLU A 139 -4.15 -8.42 -29.51
C GLU A 139 -3.28 -7.34 -30.15
N ASP A 140 -3.23 -7.28 -31.49
CA ASP A 140 -2.42 -6.28 -32.19
C ASP A 140 -2.91 -4.85 -31.89
N PRO A 141 -2.02 -3.91 -31.48
CA PRO A 141 -2.42 -2.57 -31.05
C PRO A 141 -3.18 -1.75 -32.11
N LEU A 142 -2.80 -1.85 -33.39
CA LEU A 142 -3.46 -1.12 -34.47
C LEU A 142 -4.87 -1.70 -34.70
N HIS A 143 -4.98 -3.03 -34.78
CA HIS A 143 -6.26 -3.70 -34.98
C HIS A 143 -7.21 -3.53 -33.77
N GLN A 144 -6.68 -3.56 -32.55
CA GLN A 144 -7.43 -3.24 -31.33
C GLN A 144 -7.97 -1.82 -31.36
N TYR A 145 -7.13 -0.84 -31.70
CA TYR A 145 -7.57 0.55 -31.81
C TYR A 145 -8.70 0.70 -32.86
N VAL A 146 -8.54 0.11 -34.05
CA VAL A 146 -9.56 0.18 -35.11
C VAL A 146 -10.87 -0.46 -34.66
N PHE A 147 -10.81 -1.61 -33.99
CA PHE A 147 -11.99 -2.27 -33.42
C PHE A 147 -12.66 -1.43 -32.33
N GLN A 148 -11.88 -0.93 -31.37
CA GLN A 148 -12.39 -0.06 -30.31
C GLN A 148 -13.05 1.20 -30.88
N ARG A 149 -12.42 1.80 -31.89
CA ARG A 149 -12.90 3.03 -32.52
C ARG A 149 -14.16 2.83 -33.35
N LEU A 150 -14.20 1.81 -34.22
CA LEU A 150 -15.27 1.64 -35.20
C LEU A 150 -16.42 0.74 -34.73
N VAL A 151 -16.16 -0.23 -33.85
CA VAL A 151 -17.17 -1.19 -33.37
C VAL A 151 -17.66 -0.85 -31.97
N ARG A 152 -16.77 -0.39 -31.08
CA ARG A 152 -17.12 -0.04 -29.70
C ARG A 152 -17.38 1.45 -29.47
N ASP A 153 -17.19 2.28 -30.50
CA ASP A 153 -17.30 3.76 -30.46
C ASP A 153 -16.49 4.39 -29.31
N GLN A 154 -15.30 3.84 -29.04
CA GLN A 154 -14.40 4.36 -28.03
C GLN A 154 -13.50 5.45 -28.62
N VAL A 155 -13.14 6.43 -27.79
CA VAL A 155 -12.21 7.50 -28.15
C VAL A 155 -10.79 7.13 -27.77
N TYR A 156 -9.80 7.60 -28.54
CA TYR A 156 -8.40 7.48 -28.15
C TYR A 156 -8.05 8.56 -27.12
N THR A 157 -7.59 8.13 -25.96
CA THR A 157 -7.17 9.02 -24.86
C THR A 157 -5.65 9.06 -24.66
N GLY A 158 -4.91 8.33 -25.49
CA GLY A 158 -3.46 8.28 -25.45
C GLY A 158 -2.79 9.46 -26.16
N GLU A 159 -1.46 9.42 -26.17
CA GLU A 159 -0.63 10.37 -26.92
C GLU A 159 -0.29 9.80 -28.29
N GLY A 160 -0.13 10.65 -29.30
CA GLY A 160 0.13 10.19 -30.66
C GLY A 160 0.70 11.30 -31.53
N VAL A 161 0.62 11.07 -32.84
CA VAL A 161 1.00 12.04 -33.86
C VAL A 161 -0.27 12.73 -34.33
N LEU A 162 -0.27 14.06 -34.36
CA LEU A 162 -1.40 14.85 -34.80
C LEU A 162 -1.65 14.65 -36.30
N THR A 163 -2.93 14.51 -36.62
CA THR A 163 -3.48 14.50 -37.98
C THR A 163 -4.70 15.40 -38.01
N ASN A 164 -5.09 15.89 -39.19
CA ASN A 164 -6.23 16.80 -39.37
C ASN A 164 -6.14 18.08 -38.50
N SER A 165 -4.92 18.56 -38.27
CA SER A 165 -4.55 19.64 -37.37
C SER A 165 -3.78 20.77 -38.07
N ASN A 166 -3.77 20.81 -39.41
CA ASN A 166 -3.13 21.84 -40.24
C ASN A 166 -1.61 21.97 -39.99
N ASP A 167 -1.13 23.15 -39.60
CA ASP A 167 0.30 23.44 -39.35
C ASP A 167 0.91 22.58 -38.21
N PHE A 168 0.08 21.83 -37.48
CA PHE A 168 0.50 20.93 -36.41
C PHE A 168 0.52 19.45 -36.81
N ASP A 169 0.13 19.11 -38.05
CA ASP A 169 0.18 17.72 -38.54
C ASP A 169 1.61 17.17 -38.50
N GLY A 170 1.74 15.90 -38.12
CA GLY A 170 3.02 15.21 -37.99
C GLY A 170 3.80 15.52 -36.70
N LEU A 171 3.31 16.42 -35.85
CA LEU A 171 3.88 16.64 -34.51
C LEU A 171 3.39 15.59 -33.52
N ASP A 172 4.23 15.19 -32.58
CA ASP A 172 3.79 14.43 -31.41
C ASP A 172 2.95 15.31 -30.48
N SER A 173 2.04 14.69 -29.72
CA SER A 173 1.11 15.40 -28.85
C SER A 173 1.77 16.32 -27.81
N GLU A 174 2.94 15.97 -27.27
CA GLU A 174 3.61 16.79 -26.25
C GLU A 174 4.14 18.08 -26.87
N THR A 175 4.90 17.96 -27.96
CA THR A 175 5.39 19.10 -28.74
C THR A 175 4.24 19.95 -29.26
N ALA A 176 3.18 19.31 -29.75
CA ALA A 176 2.00 19.99 -30.26
C ALA A 176 1.30 20.82 -29.18
N ARG A 177 1.08 20.29 -27.97
CA ARG A 177 0.47 21.04 -26.87
C ARG A 177 1.21 22.35 -26.58
N SER A 178 2.53 22.30 -26.48
CA SER A 178 3.33 23.52 -26.25
C SER A 178 3.17 24.51 -27.40
N ARG A 179 3.34 24.05 -28.65
CA ARG A 179 3.28 24.93 -29.83
C ARG A 179 1.90 25.54 -30.05
N ILE A 180 0.84 24.76 -29.84
CA ILE A 180 -0.55 25.24 -29.93
C ILE A 180 -0.81 26.31 -28.87
N VAL A 181 -0.39 26.07 -27.62
CA VAL A 181 -0.53 27.06 -26.55
C VAL A 181 0.24 28.34 -26.87
N ASP A 182 1.48 28.25 -27.37
CA ASP A 182 2.30 29.41 -27.74
C ASP A 182 1.71 30.20 -28.92
N GLU A 183 1.19 29.52 -29.93
CA GLU A 183 0.50 30.16 -31.06
C GLU A 183 -0.77 30.87 -30.60
N LEU A 184 -1.61 30.20 -29.80
CA LEU A 184 -2.82 30.81 -29.23
C LEU A 184 -2.49 31.98 -28.31
N HIS A 185 -1.37 31.92 -27.59
CA HIS A 185 -0.89 33.02 -26.77
C HIS A 185 -0.44 34.22 -27.62
N ARG A 186 0.36 34.00 -28.67
CA ARG A 186 0.75 35.06 -29.63
C ARG A 186 -0.44 35.73 -30.30
N ARG A 187 -1.54 35.00 -30.54
CA ARG A 187 -2.79 35.52 -31.09
C ARG A 187 -3.69 36.22 -30.06
N GLY A 188 -3.37 36.15 -28.77
CA GLY A 188 -4.18 36.73 -27.69
C GLY A 188 -5.43 35.92 -27.33
N TYR A 189 -5.52 34.64 -27.72
CA TYR A 189 -6.66 33.77 -27.44
C TYR A 189 -6.48 32.88 -26.20
N ALA A 190 -5.24 32.62 -25.78
CA ALA A 190 -4.97 31.77 -24.62
C ALA A 190 -3.72 32.21 -23.83
N ARG A 191 -3.53 31.59 -22.67
CA ARG A 191 -2.27 31.61 -21.91
C ARG A 191 -2.10 30.27 -21.22
N ALA A 192 -0.87 29.87 -20.96
CA ALA A 192 -0.59 28.74 -20.08
C ALA A 192 -1.19 29.01 -18.69
N ALA A 193 -1.80 27.99 -18.09
CA ALA A 193 -2.36 28.04 -16.76
C ALA A 193 -2.14 26.70 -16.05
N VAL A 194 -1.78 26.76 -14.77
CA VAL A 194 -1.73 25.59 -13.90
C VAL A 194 -3.04 25.53 -13.13
N GLN A 195 -3.68 24.36 -13.14
CA GLN A 195 -4.93 24.11 -12.42
C GLN A 195 -4.68 23.04 -11.37
N TYR A 196 -5.26 23.23 -10.18
CA TYR A 196 -5.22 22.24 -9.12
C TYR A 196 -6.60 21.61 -8.96
N LYS A 197 -6.64 20.29 -8.76
CA LYS A 197 -7.88 19.60 -8.38
C LYS A 197 -8.35 19.97 -6.96
N LEU A 198 -7.38 20.32 -6.10
CA LEU A 198 -7.64 20.81 -4.74
C LEU A 198 -8.43 22.12 -4.80
N ARG A 199 -9.40 22.26 -3.90
CA ARG A 199 -10.21 23.46 -3.71
C ARG A 199 -9.87 24.09 -2.36
N ASP A 200 -10.26 25.34 -2.18
CA ASP A 200 -10.18 26.00 -0.88
C ASP A 200 -11.01 25.26 0.17
N TRP A 201 -10.56 25.35 1.42
CA TRP A 201 -11.19 24.67 2.54
C TRP A 201 -12.38 25.48 3.07
N LEU A 202 -13.59 24.97 2.82
CA LEU A 202 -14.82 25.51 3.41
C LEU A 202 -14.90 25.09 4.89
N ILE A 203 -14.63 26.01 5.80
CA ILE A 203 -14.63 25.74 7.26
C ILE A 203 -15.97 26.01 7.94
N SER A 204 -16.85 26.85 7.38
CA SER A 204 -18.12 27.20 8.02
C SER A 204 -19.13 26.05 8.00
N ARG A 205 -19.83 25.83 9.11
CA ARG A 205 -20.84 24.78 9.28
C ARG A 205 -22.11 25.37 9.90
N GLN A 206 -23.26 25.08 9.28
CA GLN A 206 -24.58 25.41 9.83
C GLN A 206 -24.98 24.39 10.91
N ARG A 207 -24.17 24.29 11.97
CA ARG A 207 -24.30 23.36 13.09
C ARG A 207 -24.01 24.10 14.41
N TYR A 208 -24.66 23.65 15.48
CA TYR A 208 -24.44 24.22 16.82
C TYR A 208 -23.14 23.74 17.46
N TRP A 209 -22.86 22.42 17.43
CA TRP A 209 -21.73 21.86 18.16
C TRP A 209 -20.41 22.03 17.39
N GLY A 210 -19.80 23.20 17.55
CA GLY A 210 -18.49 23.53 17.00
C GLY A 210 -17.99 24.87 17.54
N THR A 211 -16.75 25.22 17.20
CA THR A 211 -16.11 26.47 17.62
C THR A 211 -16.77 27.66 16.92
N PRO A 212 -17.37 28.65 17.63
CA PRO A 212 -17.94 29.84 16.99
C PRO A 212 -16.89 30.60 16.18
N ILE A 213 -17.26 31.03 14.97
CA ILE A 213 -16.38 31.84 14.12
C ILE A 213 -16.34 33.27 14.69
N PRO A 214 -15.16 33.83 15.04
CA PRO A 214 -15.04 35.12 15.73
C PRO A 214 -15.19 36.31 14.75
N ILE A 215 -16.35 36.40 14.10
CA ILE A 215 -16.71 37.42 13.13
C ILE A 215 -18.04 38.09 13.53
N VAL A 216 -18.13 39.39 13.29
CA VAL A 216 -19.32 40.22 13.43
C VAL A 216 -19.69 40.85 12.09
N HIS A 217 -20.97 40.81 11.75
CA HIS A 217 -21.56 41.41 10.55
C HIS A 217 -22.24 42.73 10.92
N CYS A 218 -21.73 43.83 10.38
CA CYS A 218 -22.27 45.18 10.59
C CYS A 218 -22.74 45.78 9.26
N GLU A 219 -23.94 46.37 9.23
CA GLU A 219 -24.48 46.98 8.00
C GLU A 219 -23.63 48.14 7.47
N ALA A 220 -22.97 48.90 8.36
CA ALA A 220 -22.15 50.05 7.97
C ALA A 220 -20.69 49.67 7.66
N CYS A 221 -20.10 48.74 8.41
CA CYS A 221 -18.68 48.39 8.33
C CYS A 221 -18.41 47.11 7.52
N GLY A 222 -19.42 46.29 7.27
CA GLY A 222 -19.27 44.97 6.65
C GLY A 222 -18.82 43.89 7.64
N ILE A 223 -17.89 43.04 7.22
CA ILE A 223 -17.34 41.92 8.00
C ILE A 223 -16.21 42.44 8.90
N VAL A 224 -16.38 42.29 10.21
CA VAL A 224 -15.44 42.80 11.22
C VAL A 224 -15.02 41.66 12.15
N PRO A 225 -13.73 41.42 12.41
CA PRO A 225 -13.29 40.42 13.38
C PRO A 225 -13.62 40.83 14.81
N VAL A 226 -13.89 39.85 15.67
CA VAL A 226 -13.99 40.05 17.13
C VAL A 226 -12.60 40.43 17.68
N PRO A 227 -12.48 41.45 18.55
CA PRO A 227 -11.21 41.81 19.19
C PRO A 227 -10.62 40.67 20.03
N GLU A 228 -9.29 40.61 20.13
CA GLU A 228 -8.58 39.53 20.84
C GLU A 228 -8.96 39.46 22.33
N GLU A 229 -9.15 40.62 22.97
CA GLU A 229 -9.57 40.76 24.35
C GLU A 229 -11.01 40.30 24.64
N GLU A 230 -11.83 40.17 23.59
CA GLU A 230 -13.20 39.66 23.66
C GLU A 230 -13.28 38.15 23.38
N LEU A 231 -12.16 37.52 23.02
CA LEU A 231 -12.09 36.07 22.86
C LEU A 231 -12.05 35.36 24.23
N PRO A 232 -12.58 34.13 24.31
CA PRO A 232 -13.27 33.39 23.25
C PRO A 232 -14.74 33.80 23.11
N VAL A 233 -15.26 33.76 21.87
CA VAL A 233 -16.72 33.76 21.65
C VAL A 233 -17.25 32.40 22.12
N LYS A 234 -17.85 32.38 23.32
CA LYS A 234 -18.33 31.14 23.93
C LYS A 234 -19.63 30.67 23.29
N LEU A 235 -19.70 29.37 23.04
CA LEU A 235 -20.94 28.72 22.61
C LEU A 235 -21.96 28.75 23.76
N PRO A 236 -23.20 29.22 23.55
CA PRO A 236 -24.24 29.19 24.59
C PRO A 236 -24.67 27.75 24.89
N GLU A 237 -24.64 27.31 26.15
CA GLU A 237 -24.96 25.91 26.51
C GLU A 237 -26.47 25.61 26.56
N ASP A 238 -27.29 26.62 26.86
CA ASP A 238 -28.75 26.49 27.03
C ASP A 238 -29.49 26.69 25.70
N VAL A 239 -29.50 25.68 24.83
CA VAL A 239 -30.16 25.74 23.52
C VAL A 239 -31.21 24.64 23.34
N GLU A 240 -32.29 24.97 22.64
CA GLU A 240 -33.32 24.00 22.25
C GLU A 240 -33.02 23.40 20.87
N PHE A 241 -33.07 22.07 20.78
CA PHE A 241 -32.84 21.36 19.52
C PHE A 241 -34.15 21.05 18.81
N GLU A 242 -34.49 21.87 17.82
CA GLU A 242 -35.65 21.63 16.96
C GLU A 242 -35.31 20.77 15.73
N PRO A 243 -36.25 19.94 15.22
CA PRO A 243 -36.05 19.10 14.03
C PRO A 243 -36.12 19.90 12.71
N THR A 244 -35.72 21.17 12.71
CA THR A 244 -35.72 22.07 11.54
C THR A 244 -34.48 21.88 10.67
N GLY A 245 -33.43 21.24 11.20
CA GLY A 245 -32.14 21.05 10.52
C GLY A 245 -31.22 22.27 10.52
N ARG A 246 -31.67 23.41 11.09
CA ARG A 246 -30.90 24.64 11.28
C ARG A 246 -30.07 24.60 12.58
N SER A 247 -29.08 25.47 12.68
CA SER A 247 -28.33 25.66 13.93
C SER A 247 -29.19 26.38 14.98
N PRO A 248 -29.36 25.82 16.20
CA PRO A 248 -30.00 26.50 17.33
C PRO A 248 -29.44 27.89 17.68
N LEU A 249 -28.20 28.21 17.26
CA LEU A 249 -27.61 29.52 17.50
C LEU A 249 -28.41 30.66 16.85
N LEU A 250 -29.11 30.38 15.76
CA LEU A 250 -29.92 31.39 15.06
C LEU A 250 -31.07 31.93 15.91
N ASP A 251 -31.56 31.13 16.84
CA ASP A 251 -32.74 31.46 17.64
C ASP A 251 -32.35 32.04 19.01
N ARG A 252 -31.04 32.20 19.27
CA ARG A 252 -30.48 32.81 20.48
C ARG A 252 -30.17 34.29 20.26
N GLU A 253 -31.18 35.14 20.39
CA GLU A 253 -31.07 36.59 20.20
C GLU A 253 -29.92 37.23 21.01
N ASP A 254 -29.66 36.76 22.22
CA ASP A 254 -28.59 37.24 23.10
C ASP A 254 -27.17 36.85 22.63
N PHE A 255 -27.08 35.78 21.85
CA PHE A 255 -25.86 35.38 21.17
C PHE A 255 -25.71 36.10 19.82
N VAL A 256 -26.78 36.13 19.02
CA VAL A 256 -26.76 36.69 17.67
C VAL A 256 -26.54 38.19 17.70
N HIS A 257 -27.26 38.93 18.53
CA HIS A 257 -27.16 40.38 18.56
C HIS A 257 -25.96 40.85 19.38
N THR A 258 -25.17 41.73 18.78
CA THR A 258 -23.99 42.33 19.42
C THR A 258 -23.76 43.74 18.89
N THR A 259 -22.66 44.37 19.31
CA THR A 259 -22.22 45.68 18.83
C THR A 259 -21.04 45.52 17.88
N CYS A 260 -20.99 46.33 16.83
CA CYS A 260 -19.84 46.38 15.94
C CYS A 260 -18.62 46.92 16.71
N PRO A 261 -17.50 46.19 16.79
CA PRO A 261 -16.34 46.67 17.53
C PRO A 261 -15.70 47.91 16.89
N GLN A 262 -15.93 48.15 15.60
CA GLN A 262 -15.39 49.30 14.87
C GLN A 262 -16.21 50.60 15.03
N CYS A 263 -17.54 50.54 14.86
CA CYS A 263 -18.39 51.74 14.86
C CYS A 263 -19.35 51.83 16.06
N GLN A 264 -19.38 50.80 16.91
CA GLN A 264 -20.26 50.68 18.09
C GLN A 264 -21.77 50.64 17.76
N GLY A 265 -22.13 50.58 16.48
CA GLY A 265 -23.51 50.38 16.03
C GLY A 265 -24.00 48.93 16.24
N ALA A 266 -25.30 48.70 16.03
CA ALA A 266 -25.88 47.36 16.08
C ALA A 266 -25.26 46.44 15.01
N ALA A 267 -25.03 45.18 15.38
CA ALA A 267 -24.43 44.16 14.54
C ALA A 267 -24.91 42.76 14.93
N THR A 268 -24.57 41.76 14.12
CA THR A 268 -24.86 40.35 14.41
C THR A 268 -23.58 39.51 14.38
N ARG A 269 -23.45 38.53 15.27
CA ARG A 269 -22.36 37.55 15.23
C ARG A 269 -22.52 36.60 14.04
N GLU A 270 -21.41 36.04 13.57
CA GLU A 270 -21.44 34.83 12.77
C GLU A 270 -22.04 33.68 13.59
N VAL A 271 -22.96 32.95 12.97
CA VAL A 271 -23.77 31.89 13.60
C VAL A 271 -23.37 30.51 13.11
N ASP A 272 -22.57 30.45 12.04
CA ASP A 272 -21.86 29.24 11.67
C ASP A 272 -20.71 28.95 12.64
N THR A 273 -20.47 27.66 12.85
CA THR A 273 -19.32 27.17 13.60
C THR A 273 -18.23 26.66 12.66
N MET A 274 -16.99 26.59 13.15
CA MET A 274 -15.89 25.97 12.42
C MET A 274 -16.06 24.45 12.36
N ASP A 275 -15.71 23.87 11.22
CA ASP A 275 -15.58 22.44 11.02
C ASP A 275 -14.55 21.82 11.99
N THR A 276 -14.84 20.62 12.50
CA THR A 276 -13.98 19.93 13.48
C THR A 276 -12.56 19.63 12.97
N PHE A 277 -12.34 19.63 11.64
CA PHE A 277 -10.99 19.52 11.11
C PHE A 277 -10.13 20.75 11.39
N VAL A 278 -10.72 21.90 11.71
CA VAL A 278 -9.97 23.06 12.22
C VAL A 278 -9.32 22.69 13.55
N ASP A 279 -10.08 22.18 14.51
CA ASP A 279 -9.54 21.82 15.83
C ASP A 279 -8.48 20.71 15.74
N SER A 280 -8.78 19.65 14.97
CA SER A 280 -7.85 18.51 14.80
C SER A 280 -6.67 18.80 13.87
N SER A 281 -6.60 19.96 13.21
CA SER A 281 -5.46 20.32 12.37
C SER A 281 -4.23 20.81 13.14
N TRP A 282 -4.36 21.10 14.44
CA TRP A 282 -3.26 21.66 15.23
C TRP A 282 -3.18 21.17 16.68
N TYR A 283 -4.09 20.29 17.12
CA TYR A 283 -4.11 19.76 18.49
C TYR A 283 -2.77 19.17 18.98
N PHE A 284 -1.97 18.59 18.09
CA PHE A 284 -0.63 18.08 18.41
C PHE A 284 0.36 19.19 18.84
N LEU A 285 0.13 20.45 18.42
CA LEU A 285 0.88 21.61 18.91
C LEU A 285 0.45 22.03 20.32
N ARG A 286 -0.79 21.72 20.71
CA ARG A 286 -1.36 22.09 22.02
C ARG A 286 -1.02 21.11 23.13
N PHE A 287 -0.93 19.81 22.81
CA PHE A 287 -0.66 18.77 23.80
C PHE A 287 0.60 18.96 24.67
N PRO A 288 1.74 19.45 24.16
CA PRO A 288 2.94 19.62 24.97
C PRO A 288 2.75 20.50 26.21
N ASN A 289 1.81 21.46 26.15
CA ASN A 289 1.41 22.28 27.30
C ASN A 289 -0.02 22.80 27.13
N THR A 290 -1.00 22.03 27.62
CA THR A 290 -2.42 22.37 27.51
C THR A 290 -2.85 23.53 28.41
N GLY A 291 -2.05 23.88 29.43
CA GLY A 291 -2.30 24.98 30.37
C GLY A 291 -1.75 26.34 29.92
N TYR A 292 -1.04 26.41 28.80
CA TYR A 292 -0.45 27.66 28.29
C TYR A 292 -1.53 28.66 27.85
N ASP A 293 -1.57 29.84 28.46
CA ASP A 293 -2.64 30.84 28.24
C ASP A 293 -2.17 32.12 27.51
N GLN A 294 -0.86 32.25 27.23
CA GLN A 294 -0.29 33.42 26.55
C GLN A 294 -0.32 33.31 25.01
N GLY A 295 -1.11 32.38 24.46
CA GLY A 295 -1.24 32.18 23.01
C GLY A 295 -1.72 30.78 22.62
N MET A 296 -1.66 30.49 21.32
CA MET A 296 -2.18 29.24 20.74
C MET A 296 -1.48 27.98 21.28
N PHE A 297 -0.15 28.01 21.36
CA PHE A 297 0.68 26.92 21.91
C PHE A 297 1.94 27.49 22.59
N ASP A 298 2.50 26.73 23.53
CA ASP A 298 3.76 27.07 24.21
C ASP A 298 4.95 26.88 23.26
N PRO A 299 5.66 27.95 22.86
CA PRO A 299 6.77 27.84 21.91
C PRO A 299 7.95 27.00 22.43
N GLU A 300 8.21 26.99 23.74
CA GLU A 300 9.30 26.21 24.33
C GLU A 300 8.94 24.72 24.37
N ALA A 301 7.71 24.39 24.77
CA ALA A 301 7.24 23.02 24.74
C ALA A 301 7.21 22.45 23.32
N VAL A 302 6.77 23.25 22.33
CA VAL A 302 6.80 22.87 20.91
C VAL A 302 8.23 22.63 20.42
N ARG A 303 9.19 23.51 20.75
CA ARG A 303 10.61 23.32 20.39
C ARG A 303 11.19 22.01 20.96
N ARG A 304 10.75 21.61 22.15
CA ARG A 304 11.22 20.41 22.83
C ARG A 304 10.65 19.13 22.25
N TRP A 305 9.35 19.11 21.94
CA TRP A 305 8.61 17.88 21.65
C TRP A 305 8.28 17.66 20.18
N LEU A 306 8.34 18.70 19.35
CA LEU A 306 7.85 18.65 17.97
C LEU A 306 8.94 18.92 16.93
N PRO A 307 8.78 18.45 15.69
CA PRO A 307 7.62 17.71 15.12
C PRO A 307 7.46 16.31 15.73
N VAL A 308 6.26 15.73 15.62
CA VAL A 308 5.96 14.39 16.14
C VAL A 308 6.86 13.36 15.45
N ASP A 309 7.61 12.58 16.22
CA ASP A 309 8.51 11.56 15.64
C ASP A 309 7.74 10.43 14.94
N HIS A 310 6.66 9.95 15.55
CA HIS A 310 5.83 8.88 15.01
C HIS A 310 4.34 9.18 15.23
N TYR A 311 3.60 9.31 14.14
CA TYR A 311 2.14 9.43 14.15
C TYR A 311 1.50 8.14 13.63
N THR A 312 0.53 7.58 14.39
CA THR A 312 -0.26 6.42 13.95
C THR A 312 -1.73 6.82 13.81
N GLY A 313 -2.33 6.50 12.67
CA GLY A 313 -3.72 6.82 12.38
C GLY A 313 -4.24 6.09 11.15
N GLY A 314 -5.55 5.81 11.11
CA GLY A 314 -6.16 5.05 10.02
C GLY A 314 -6.05 5.77 8.67
N ILE A 315 -5.99 4.99 7.59
CA ILE A 315 -5.80 5.49 6.21
C ILE A 315 -6.95 6.38 5.74
N GLU A 316 -8.13 6.28 6.37
CA GLU A 316 -9.30 7.13 6.10
C GLU A 316 -9.02 8.63 6.28
N HIS A 317 -7.96 9.00 7.01
CA HIS A 317 -7.57 10.38 7.26
C HIS A 317 -6.55 10.93 6.25
N ALA A 318 -6.14 10.16 5.24
CA ALA A 318 -5.09 10.52 4.28
C ALA A 318 -5.31 11.86 3.55
N ILE A 319 -6.53 12.14 3.09
CA ILE A 319 -6.84 13.33 2.28
C ILE A 319 -7.58 14.44 3.05
N LEU A 320 -7.93 14.19 4.32
CA LEU A 320 -8.63 15.14 5.19
C LEU A 320 -7.67 15.63 6.28
N HIS A 321 -7.80 15.08 7.49
CA HIS A 321 -7.00 15.48 8.66
C HIS A 321 -5.50 15.57 8.35
N LEU A 322 -4.90 14.58 7.69
CA LEU A 322 -3.46 14.61 7.39
C LEU A 322 -3.09 15.73 6.41
N LEU A 323 -3.97 16.09 5.47
CA LEU A 323 -3.75 17.23 4.59
C LEU A 323 -3.90 18.56 5.35
N TYR A 324 -4.96 18.69 6.17
CA TYR A 324 -5.23 19.90 6.94
C TYR A 324 -4.18 20.17 8.01
N ALA A 325 -3.71 19.13 8.71
CA ALA A 325 -2.62 19.25 9.67
C ALA A 325 -1.33 19.77 9.01
N ARG A 326 -1.00 19.26 7.83
CA ARG A 326 0.15 19.74 7.04
C ARG A 326 -0.04 21.17 6.57
N PHE A 327 -1.23 21.51 6.08
CA PHE A 327 -1.57 22.86 5.63
C PHE A 327 -1.42 23.86 6.79
N ILE A 328 -2.06 23.61 7.93
CA ILE A 328 -2.01 24.50 9.10
C ILE A 328 -0.61 24.59 9.69
N THR A 329 0.16 23.49 9.71
CA THR A 329 1.59 23.54 10.08
C THR A 329 2.37 24.54 9.23
N LYS A 330 2.16 24.55 7.91
CA LYS A 330 2.85 25.49 7.00
C LYS A 330 2.38 26.92 7.20
N VAL A 331 1.08 27.13 7.41
CA VAL A 331 0.52 28.45 7.76
C VAL A 331 1.17 28.97 9.05
N LEU A 332 1.23 28.16 10.10
CA LEU A 332 1.82 28.55 11.39
C LEU A 332 3.34 28.71 11.33
N ARG A 333 4.03 28.00 10.44
CA ARG A 333 5.45 28.27 10.13
C ARG A 333 5.62 29.65 9.51
N ASP A 334 4.80 29.98 8.52
CA ASP A 334 4.97 31.21 7.75
C ASP A 334 4.50 32.45 8.52
N TYR A 335 3.50 32.31 9.41
CA TYR A 335 2.84 33.44 10.07
C TYR A 335 2.91 33.43 11.61
N ALA A 336 3.31 32.33 12.25
CA ALA A 336 3.31 32.18 13.71
C ALA A 336 4.63 31.64 14.30
N GLY A 337 5.73 31.65 13.53
CA GLY A 337 7.08 31.35 14.04
C GLY A 337 7.37 29.87 14.32
N LEU A 338 6.55 28.95 13.81
CA LEU A 338 6.86 27.51 13.88
C LEU A 338 8.11 27.20 13.04
N THR A 339 9.02 26.36 13.54
CA THR A 339 10.35 26.15 12.92
C THR A 339 10.44 24.93 12.01
N PHE A 340 9.35 24.20 11.82
CA PHE A 340 9.29 23.00 10.98
C PHE A 340 8.15 23.07 9.97
N SER A 341 8.29 22.33 8.88
CA SER A 341 7.38 22.39 7.73
C SER A 341 6.40 21.22 7.65
N GLU A 342 6.65 20.14 8.36
CA GLU A 342 5.83 18.92 8.38
C GLU A 342 5.60 18.51 9.84
N PRO A 343 4.35 18.21 10.24
CA PRO A 343 4.03 17.94 11.65
C PRO A 343 4.44 16.56 12.12
N PHE A 344 4.56 15.59 11.21
CA PHE A 344 4.81 14.18 11.51
C PHE A 344 6.03 13.69 10.72
N ARG A 345 7.06 13.18 11.39
CA ARG A 345 8.29 12.65 10.74
C ARG A 345 8.06 11.27 10.12
N LYS A 346 7.35 10.40 10.85
CA LYS A 346 6.93 9.07 10.38
C LYS A 346 5.42 8.94 10.57
N LEU A 347 4.74 8.52 9.52
CA LEU A 347 3.33 8.13 9.55
C LEU A 347 3.24 6.61 9.38
N THR A 348 2.47 5.95 10.24
CA THR A 348 2.10 4.55 10.06
C THR A 348 0.59 4.43 10.12
N SER A 349 0.00 3.91 9.05
CA SER A 349 -1.43 3.61 9.05
C SER A 349 -1.67 2.22 9.59
N GLN A 350 -2.33 2.14 10.75
CA GLN A 350 -2.75 0.85 11.28
C GLN A 350 -3.85 0.23 10.41
N GLY A 351 -3.90 -1.09 10.42
CA GLY A 351 -5.01 -1.84 9.84
C GLY A 351 -6.31 -1.65 10.65
N VAL A 352 -7.42 -1.98 10.00
CA VAL A 352 -8.75 -1.95 10.62
C VAL A 352 -9.00 -3.28 11.32
N ILE A 353 -9.38 -3.22 12.60
CA ILE A 353 -9.89 -4.39 13.31
C ILE A 353 -11.30 -4.70 12.81
N LEU A 354 -11.46 -5.87 12.21
CA LEU A 354 -12.72 -6.34 11.66
C LEU A 354 -13.50 -7.10 12.74
N GLY A 355 -14.82 -7.15 12.59
CA GLY A 355 -15.67 -8.02 13.41
C GLY A 355 -15.31 -9.50 13.20
N PRO A 356 -15.81 -10.40 14.07
CA PRO A 356 -15.60 -11.85 13.92
C PRO A 356 -16.13 -12.41 12.58
N ASP A 357 -17.02 -11.67 11.92
CA ASP A 357 -17.57 -11.96 10.59
C ASP A 357 -16.68 -11.51 9.42
N GLY A 358 -15.48 -10.99 9.70
CA GLY A 358 -14.53 -10.51 8.69
C GLY A 358 -14.92 -9.19 8.03
N HIS A 359 -15.90 -8.46 8.58
CA HIS A 359 -16.33 -7.16 8.05
C HIS A 359 -16.02 -6.03 9.00
N LYS A 360 -15.93 -4.79 8.49
CA LYS A 360 -15.77 -3.60 9.34
C LYS A 360 -16.89 -3.54 10.39
N MET A 361 -16.51 -3.33 11.66
CA MET A 361 -17.46 -3.27 12.76
C MET A 361 -18.45 -2.10 12.58
N SER A 362 -19.76 -2.36 12.75
CA SER A 362 -20.79 -1.32 12.72
C SER A 362 -22.00 -1.68 13.59
N LYS A 363 -22.70 -0.64 14.10
CA LYS A 363 -23.93 -0.83 14.90
C LYS A 363 -25.01 -1.56 14.10
N SER A 364 -25.14 -1.23 12.81
CA SER A 364 -26.13 -1.85 11.91
C SER A 364 -25.89 -3.34 11.67
N ARG A 365 -24.65 -3.81 11.79
CA ARG A 365 -24.29 -5.23 11.64
C ARG A 365 -24.36 -6.01 12.95
N GLY A 366 -24.42 -5.33 14.08
CA GLY A 366 -24.39 -5.98 15.40
C GLY A 366 -23.09 -6.74 15.68
N ASN A 367 -22.01 -6.47 14.92
CA ASN A 367 -20.72 -7.16 15.01
C ASN A 367 -19.66 -6.35 15.78
N ILE A 368 -20.09 -5.35 16.55
CA ILE A 368 -19.20 -4.54 17.40
C ILE A 368 -18.74 -5.39 18.58
N ILE A 369 -17.43 -5.38 18.83
CA ILE A 369 -16.86 -5.89 20.07
C ILE A 369 -16.64 -4.71 21.00
N ASN A 370 -17.26 -4.76 22.18
CA ASN A 370 -17.03 -3.79 23.23
C ASN A 370 -15.78 -4.18 24.03
N PRO A 371 -14.71 -3.36 24.05
CA PRO A 371 -13.49 -3.68 24.80
C PRO A 371 -13.73 -3.92 26.29
N GLU A 372 -14.63 -3.18 26.93
CA GLU A 372 -14.92 -3.29 28.37
C GLU A 372 -15.50 -4.67 28.70
N GLU A 373 -16.45 -5.16 27.90
CA GLU A 373 -17.05 -6.49 28.08
C GLU A 373 -16.01 -7.61 27.98
N VAL A 374 -15.04 -7.49 27.05
CA VAL A 374 -13.96 -8.47 26.90
C VAL A 374 -13.02 -8.42 28.10
N ILE A 375 -12.64 -7.22 28.56
CA ILE A 375 -11.77 -7.04 29.72
C ILE A 375 -12.42 -7.62 30.98
N ASP A 376 -13.69 -7.29 31.22
CA ASP A 376 -14.46 -7.70 32.41
C ASP A 376 -14.86 -9.17 32.41
N SER A 377 -14.81 -9.84 31.26
CA SER A 377 -15.06 -11.31 31.16
C SER A 377 -13.98 -12.17 31.82
N GLY A 378 -12.96 -11.56 32.42
CA GLY A 378 -11.88 -12.23 33.16
C GLY A 378 -10.55 -12.29 32.41
N TYR A 379 -10.47 -11.75 31.20
CA TYR A 379 -9.20 -11.64 30.48
C TYR A 379 -8.35 -10.48 31.00
N GLY A 380 -8.95 -9.37 31.45
CA GLY A 380 -8.21 -8.19 31.90
C GLY A 380 -7.53 -7.40 30.77
N ALA A 381 -7.07 -6.20 31.11
CA ALA A 381 -6.55 -5.22 30.16
C ALA A 381 -5.28 -5.69 29.43
N ASP A 382 -4.37 -6.37 30.13
CA ASP A 382 -3.09 -6.82 29.55
C ASP A 382 -3.31 -7.87 28.46
N SER A 383 -4.22 -8.82 28.68
CA SER A 383 -4.58 -9.80 27.66
C SER A 383 -5.15 -9.16 26.41
N PHE A 384 -6.05 -8.20 26.60
CA PHE A 384 -6.69 -7.50 25.50
C PHE A 384 -5.67 -6.70 24.69
N ARG A 385 -4.79 -5.94 25.36
CA ARG A 385 -3.70 -5.17 24.74
C ARG A 385 -2.74 -6.07 23.97
N ALA A 386 -2.19 -7.09 24.62
CA ALA A 386 -1.24 -8.01 24.00
C ALA A 386 -1.89 -8.77 22.83
N TYR A 387 -3.18 -9.11 22.93
CA TYR A 387 -3.92 -9.71 21.82
C TYR A 387 -4.02 -8.79 20.61
N LEU A 388 -4.44 -7.53 20.79
CA LEU A 388 -4.51 -6.58 19.67
C LEU A 388 -3.16 -6.34 19.00
N LEU A 389 -2.06 -6.40 19.78
CA LEU A 389 -0.70 -6.25 19.28
C LEU A 389 -0.15 -7.54 18.64
N PHE A 390 -0.75 -8.70 18.93
CA PHE A 390 -0.29 -10.02 18.47
C PHE A 390 -1.10 -10.58 17.29
N ILE A 391 -2.33 -10.12 17.09
CA ILE A 391 -3.28 -10.68 16.12
C ILE A 391 -2.74 -10.73 14.69
N GLY A 392 -1.87 -9.79 14.32
CA GLY A 392 -1.27 -9.69 13.01
C GLY A 392 -0.31 -8.51 12.91
N PRO A 393 0.27 -8.26 11.72
CA PRO A 393 1.06 -7.05 11.48
C PRO A 393 0.24 -5.79 11.74
N TRP A 394 0.85 -4.77 12.36
CA TRP A 394 0.14 -3.54 12.77
C TRP A 394 -0.57 -2.81 11.62
N THR A 395 -0.02 -2.90 10.41
CA THR A 395 -0.53 -2.23 9.21
C THR A 395 -1.56 -3.04 8.43
N GLU A 396 -1.85 -4.28 8.85
CA GLU A 396 -2.78 -5.17 8.17
C GLU A 396 -4.10 -5.30 8.94
N ASP A 397 -5.18 -5.46 8.18
CA ASP A 397 -6.51 -5.71 8.76
C ASP A 397 -6.57 -7.11 9.39
N GLY A 398 -7.33 -7.26 10.46
CA GLY A 398 -7.46 -8.54 11.15
C GLY A 398 -8.82 -8.70 11.83
N PRO A 399 -9.53 -9.84 11.67
CA PRO A 399 -10.79 -10.09 12.36
C PRO A 399 -10.55 -10.41 13.83
N PHE A 400 -11.27 -9.72 14.71
CA PHE A 400 -11.26 -10.00 16.14
C PHE A 400 -11.74 -11.43 16.43
N SER A 401 -11.03 -12.13 17.31
CA SER A 401 -11.24 -13.53 17.67
C SER A 401 -11.13 -13.74 19.18
N LEU A 402 -12.22 -14.23 19.77
CA LEU A 402 -12.26 -14.62 21.19
C LEU A 402 -11.35 -15.83 21.49
N GLU A 403 -11.14 -16.71 20.52
CA GLU A 403 -10.20 -17.82 20.66
C GLU A 403 -8.75 -17.33 20.67
N GLY A 404 -8.46 -16.28 19.89
CA GLY A 404 -7.16 -15.63 19.82
C GLY A 404 -6.75 -15.02 21.17
N ILE A 405 -7.64 -14.24 21.79
CA ILE A 405 -7.37 -13.67 23.12
C ILE A 405 -7.20 -14.75 24.19
N ALA A 406 -7.94 -15.86 24.12
CA ALA A 406 -7.75 -16.99 25.04
C ALA A 406 -6.34 -17.61 24.93
N GLY A 407 -5.74 -17.61 23.73
CA GLY A 407 -4.35 -18.02 23.52
C GLY A 407 -3.36 -17.11 24.23
N VAL A 408 -3.53 -15.79 24.08
CA VAL A 408 -2.69 -14.79 24.75
C VAL A 408 -2.86 -14.87 26.28
N TYR A 409 -4.08 -15.03 26.77
CA TYR A 409 -4.37 -15.26 28.20
C TYR A 409 -3.63 -16.46 28.78
N ARG A 410 -3.60 -17.59 28.07
CA ARG A 410 -2.81 -18.76 28.48
C ARG A 410 -1.31 -18.43 28.51
N PHE A 411 -0.80 -17.67 27.55
CA PHE A 411 0.60 -17.24 27.56
C PHE A 411 0.95 -16.41 28.81
N MET A 412 0.14 -15.40 29.18
CA MET A 412 0.41 -14.62 30.39
C MET A 412 0.31 -15.47 31.66
N ASN A 413 -0.65 -16.40 31.76
CA ASN A 413 -0.71 -17.34 32.89
C ASN A 413 0.54 -18.23 33.00
N ARG A 414 1.16 -18.59 31.87
CA ARG A 414 2.44 -19.30 31.86
C ARG A 414 3.56 -18.42 32.40
N VAL A 415 3.63 -17.14 32.00
CA VAL A 415 4.57 -16.16 32.58
C VAL A 415 4.37 -16.04 34.08
N TRP A 416 3.13 -15.86 34.53
CA TRP A 416 2.79 -15.75 35.94
C TRP A 416 3.24 -16.98 36.74
N SER A 417 2.94 -18.18 36.23
CA SER A 417 3.31 -19.44 36.87
C SER A 417 4.82 -19.70 36.88
N LEU A 418 5.54 -19.25 35.82
CA LEU A 418 6.99 -19.35 35.72
C LEU A 418 7.67 -18.64 36.90
N LEU A 419 7.15 -17.50 37.32
CA LEU A 419 7.73 -16.67 38.39
C LEU A 419 7.24 -17.05 39.80
N GLN A 420 5.95 -17.33 39.97
CA GLN A 420 5.37 -17.72 41.28
C GLN A 420 6.03 -18.96 41.90
N ALA A 421 6.46 -19.91 41.08
CA ALA A 421 7.08 -21.15 41.57
C ALA A 421 8.58 -21.00 41.93
N TYR A 422 9.06 -19.80 42.26
CA TYR A 422 10.47 -19.55 42.59
C TYR A 422 10.56 -18.47 43.70
N GLN A 423 10.38 -18.88 44.97
CA GLN A 423 10.34 -17.94 46.10
C GLN A 423 11.44 -18.10 47.16
N ASP A 424 12.36 -19.07 47.07
CA ASP A 424 13.39 -19.23 48.10
C ASP A 424 14.76 -19.58 47.51
N GLY A 425 15.64 -18.59 47.45
CA GLY A 425 17.06 -18.76 47.15
C GLY A 425 17.84 -17.50 47.50
N ASN A 426 18.88 -17.63 48.34
CA ASN A 426 19.77 -16.51 48.68
C ASN A 426 20.56 -16.06 47.43
N PRO A 427 20.96 -14.77 47.34
CA PRO A 427 21.81 -14.29 46.26
C PRO A 427 23.14 -15.05 46.23
N ILE A 428 23.55 -15.53 45.07
CA ILE A 428 24.89 -16.07 44.86
C ILE A 428 25.68 -15.07 44.00
N ASP A 429 26.79 -14.59 44.55
CA ASP A 429 27.78 -13.80 43.81
C ASP A 429 28.41 -14.65 42.69
N SER A 430 28.63 -14.02 41.55
CA SER A 430 29.19 -14.57 40.30
C SER A 430 30.20 -15.70 40.50
N VAL A 431 30.07 -16.77 39.71
CA VAL A 431 31.02 -17.89 39.74
C VAL A 431 31.69 -18.04 38.37
N ASP A 432 33.01 -17.85 38.35
CA ASP A 432 33.88 -18.28 37.26
C ASP A 432 33.62 -19.77 36.94
N ASN A 433 33.39 -20.07 35.66
CA ASN A 433 32.86 -21.33 35.06
C ASN A 433 31.34 -21.36 34.86
N GLN A 434 30.87 -20.66 33.82
CA GLN A 434 29.51 -20.82 33.31
C GLN A 434 29.32 -22.22 32.70
N SER A 435 28.27 -22.90 33.12
CA SER A 435 27.80 -24.13 32.49
C SER A 435 27.31 -23.86 31.06
N GLU A 436 27.28 -24.91 30.24
CA GLU A 436 26.74 -24.81 28.87
C GLU A 436 25.29 -24.31 28.86
N LEU A 437 24.51 -24.69 29.87
CA LEU A 437 23.14 -24.23 30.06
C LEU A 437 23.06 -22.70 30.31
N GLU A 438 23.96 -22.16 31.13
CA GLU A 438 24.02 -20.71 31.42
C GLU A 438 24.46 -19.91 30.19
N LEU A 439 25.41 -20.44 29.40
CA LEU A 439 25.83 -19.84 28.13
C LEU A 439 24.65 -19.81 27.13
N GLN A 440 23.91 -20.90 27.00
CA GLN A 440 22.71 -20.96 26.14
C GLN A 440 21.62 -20.00 26.60
N ALA A 441 21.36 -19.92 27.90
CA ALA A 441 20.40 -18.98 28.47
C ALA A 441 20.78 -17.52 28.18
N ARG A 442 22.07 -17.18 28.37
CA ARG A 442 22.60 -15.84 28.06
C ARG A 442 22.48 -15.50 26.57
N GLN A 443 22.82 -16.44 25.69
CA GLN A 443 22.69 -16.27 24.25
C GLN A 443 21.22 -16.00 23.87
N SER A 444 20.30 -16.85 24.33
CA SER A 444 18.86 -16.69 24.10
C SER A 444 18.32 -15.36 24.62
N MET A 445 18.77 -14.93 25.80
CA MET A 445 18.39 -13.65 26.38
C MET A 445 18.79 -12.49 25.48
N HIS A 446 20.06 -12.41 25.06
CA HIS A 446 20.54 -11.34 24.18
C HIS A 446 19.90 -11.36 22.79
N GLN A 447 19.67 -12.53 22.21
CA GLN A 447 18.93 -12.67 20.95
C GLN A 447 17.50 -12.16 21.07
N THR A 448 16.82 -12.48 22.18
CA THR A 448 15.46 -12.01 22.45
C THR A 448 15.43 -10.49 22.63
N ILE A 449 16.36 -9.92 23.41
CA ILE A 449 16.47 -8.47 23.59
C ILE A 449 16.64 -7.79 22.23
N LYS A 450 17.57 -8.26 21.39
CA LYS A 450 17.77 -7.70 20.04
C LYS A 450 16.49 -7.76 19.21
N LYS A 451 15.88 -8.94 19.10
CA LYS A 451 14.70 -9.16 18.26
C LYS A 451 13.53 -8.28 18.69
N VAL A 452 13.22 -8.25 19.98
CA VAL A 452 12.12 -7.45 20.54
C VAL A 452 12.40 -5.95 20.41
N THR A 453 13.64 -5.51 20.60
CA THR A 453 14.05 -4.11 20.42
C THR A 453 13.85 -3.65 18.98
N GLU A 454 14.37 -4.42 18.01
CA GLU A 454 14.24 -4.11 16.58
C GLU A 454 12.79 -4.15 16.12
N ASP A 455 12.05 -5.19 16.50
CA ASP A 455 10.65 -5.33 16.13
C ASP A 455 9.77 -4.23 16.72
N THR A 456 9.96 -3.88 17.99
CA THR A 456 9.15 -2.82 18.61
C THR A 456 9.44 -1.47 17.96
N GLY A 457 10.71 -1.17 17.64
CA GLY A 457 11.09 0.03 16.88
C GLY A 457 10.51 0.08 15.46
N ASP A 458 10.36 -1.09 14.83
CA ASP A 458 9.75 -1.25 13.52
C ASP A 458 8.21 -1.41 13.55
N ILE A 459 7.57 -1.39 14.74
CA ILE A 459 6.13 -1.64 14.92
C ILE A 459 5.71 -3.04 14.40
N ARG A 460 6.57 -4.03 14.59
CA ARG A 460 6.28 -5.46 14.39
C ARG A 460 5.93 -6.13 15.73
N PHE A 461 4.92 -5.61 16.40
CA PHE A 461 4.56 -6.05 17.76
C PHE A 461 4.20 -7.54 17.83
N ASN A 462 3.59 -8.09 16.77
CA ASN A 462 3.21 -9.49 16.71
C ASN A 462 4.44 -10.42 16.75
N THR A 463 5.50 -10.09 16.01
CA THR A 463 6.73 -10.90 16.04
C THR A 463 7.57 -10.64 17.29
N ALA A 464 7.47 -9.44 17.89
CA ALA A 464 8.05 -9.16 19.20
C ALA A 464 7.43 -10.06 20.29
N ILE A 465 6.08 -10.11 20.35
CA ILE A 465 5.35 -10.96 21.30
C ILE A 465 5.62 -12.44 21.02
N ALA A 466 5.68 -12.88 19.76
CA ALA A 466 6.05 -14.26 19.41
C ALA A 466 7.44 -14.63 19.97
N SER A 467 8.42 -13.72 19.85
CA SER A 467 9.77 -13.92 20.38
C SER A 467 9.77 -14.02 21.91
N LEU A 468 8.90 -13.27 22.60
CA LEU A 468 8.71 -13.39 24.05
C LEU A 468 8.06 -14.72 24.45
N MET A 469 7.11 -15.22 23.65
CA MET A 469 6.53 -16.56 23.85
C MET A 469 7.58 -17.66 23.74
N GLU A 470 8.47 -17.56 22.75
CA GLU A 470 9.61 -18.48 22.59
C GLU A 470 10.59 -18.38 23.76
N TYR A 471 10.92 -17.15 24.17
CA TYR A 471 11.81 -16.93 25.31
C TYR A 471 11.26 -17.54 26.61
N VAL A 472 9.95 -17.40 26.87
CA VAL A 472 9.29 -18.05 28.02
C VAL A 472 9.41 -19.58 27.97
N ASN A 473 9.38 -20.20 26.78
CA ASN A 473 9.65 -21.63 26.65
C ASN A 473 11.09 -21.97 27.05
N HIS A 474 12.08 -21.17 26.64
CA HIS A 474 13.47 -21.34 27.06
C HIS A 474 13.64 -21.18 28.57
N LEU A 475 12.95 -20.23 29.20
CA LEU A 475 13.01 -20.05 30.65
C LEU A 475 12.36 -21.19 31.42
N HIS A 476 11.26 -21.77 30.93
CA HIS A 476 10.72 -22.99 31.54
C HIS A 476 11.72 -24.15 31.48
N LYS A 477 12.41 -24.33 30.34
CA LYS A 477 13.45 -25.36 30.19
C LYS A 477 14.61 -25.11 31.15
N LEU A 478 15.13 -23.87 31.18
CA LEU A 478 16.17 -23.45 32.11
C LEU A 478 15.77 -23.77 33.56
N LYS A 479 14.56 -23.36 33.98
CA LYS A 479 14.04 -23.64 35.32
C LYS A 479 13.99 -25.13 35.66
N SER A 480 13.65 -25.98 34.68
CA SER A 480 13.56 -27.44 34.89
C SER A 480 14.92 -28.14 34.99
N GLU A 481 15.95 -27.55 34.39
CA GLU A 481 17.32 -28.11 34.37
C GLU A 481 18.21 -27.52 35.47
N LEU A 482 17.83 -26.36 36.03
CA LEU A 482 18.52 -25.77 37.17
C LEU A 482 18.31 -26.58 38.47
N PRO A 483 19.37 -26.79 39.29
CA PRO A 483 19.24 -27.48 40.56
C PRO A 483 18.28 -26.76 41.52
N PRO A 484 17.43 -27.49 42.28
CA PRO A 484 16.59 -26.90 43.32
C PRO A 484 17.44 -26.15 44.37
N GLY A 485 17.05 -24.92 44.71
CA GLY A 485 17.67 -24.14 45.79
C GLY A 485 18.89 -23.30 45.40
N ASN A 486 19.38 -23.38 44.16
CA ASN A 486 20.36 -22.45 43.62
C ASN A 486 19.63 -21.42 42.76
N SER A 487 19.85 -20.13 43.02
CA SER A 487 19.49 -19.02 42.13
C SER A 487 20.74 -18.57 41.40
N PRO A 488 21.13 -19.25 40.30
CA PRO A 488 22.24 -18.77 39.50
C PRO A 488 21.85 -17.41 38.95
N TRP A 489 22.77 -16.45 39.02
CA TRP A 489 22.55 -15.06 38.63
C TRP A 489 21.82 -14.94 37.27
N ILE A 490 22.09 -15.86 36.32
CA ILE A 490 21.47 -15.89 35.00
C ILE A 490 19.94 -16.02 35.05
N TRP A 491 19.36 -16.70 36.04
CA TRP A 491 17.92 -16.84 36.19
C TRP A 491 17.28 -15.49 36.52
N ASN A 492 17.80 -14.82 37.54
CA ASN A 492 17.30 -13.51 37.97
C ASN A 492 17.47 -12.47 36.85
N GLU A 493 18.62 -12.48 36.16
CA GLU A 493 18.84 -11.60 35.02
C GLU A 493 17.86 -11.89 33.88
N SER A 494 17.67 -13.17 33.54
CA SER A 494 16.80 -13.59 32.45
C SER A 494 15.33 -13.25 32.68
N VAL A 495 14.83 -13.47 33.90
CA VAL A 495 13.47 -13.10 34.31
C VAL A 495 13.31 -11.58 34.35
N GLY A 496 14.30 -10.86 34.89
CA GLY A 496 14.27 -9.40 34.91
C GLY A 496 14.29 -8.79 33.50
N VAL A 497 14.96 -9.42 32.54
CA VAL A 497 14.89 -9.05 31.12
C VAL A 497 13.51 -9.35 30.54
N LEU A 498 12.95 -10.55 30.79
CA LEU A 498 11.62 -10.92 30.30
C LEU A 498 10.58 -9.87 30.71
N LEU A 499 10.53 -9.51 31.99
CA LEU A 499 9.55 -8.57 32.52
C LEU A 499 9.71 -7.17 31.89
N ARG A 500 10.94 -6.67 31.76
CA ARG A 500 11.19 -5.35 31.14
C ARG A 500 10.79 -5.33 29.65
N LEU A 501 11.01 -6.42 28.93
CA LEU A 501 10.58 -6.55 27.54
C LEU A 501 9.05 -6.71 27.41
N LEU A 502 8.38 -7.33 28.38
CA LEU A 502 6.92 -7.46 28.43
C LEU A 502 6.20 -6.16 28.80
N ALA A 503 6.83 -5.29 29.60
CA ALA A 503 6.20 -4.12 30.18
C ALA A 503 5.47 -3.18 29.19
N PRO A 504 5.95 -2.93 27.95
CA PRO A 504 5.20 -2.15 26.97
C PRO A 504 3.87 -2.79 26.53
N PHE A 505 3.82 -4.13 26.53
CA PHE A 505 2.69 -4.92 26.05
C PHE A 505 1.69 -5.20 27.17
N THR A 506 2.19 -5.67 28.32
CA THR A 506 1.43 -6.11 29.50
C THR A 506 1.92 -5.38 30.77
N PRO A 507 1.70 -4.06 30.88
CA PRO A 507 2.30 -3.23 31.93
C PRO A 507 1.89 -3.66 33.35
N HIS A 508 0.61 -3.99 33.57
CA HIS A 508 0.11 -4.26 34.92
C HIS A 508 0.69 -5.55 35.50
N MET A 509 0.66 -6.64 34.72
CA MET A 509 1.24 -7.93 35.09
C MET A 509 2.75 -7.82 35.27
N SER A 510 3.43 -7.04 34.42
CA SER A 510 4.89 -6.91 34.49
C SER A 510 5.32 -6.15 35.74
N GLU A 511 4.63 -5.06 36.10
CA GLU A 511 4.89 -4.31 37.35
C GLU A 511 4.66 -5.18 38.60
N GLU A 512 3.55 -5.91 38.65
CA GLU A 512 3.21 -6.78 39.78
C GLU A 512 4.25 -7.91 39.95
N LEU A 513 4.61 -8.58 38.86
CA LEU A 513 5.62 -9.63 38.89
C LEU A 513 7.02 -9.08 39.20
N TRP A 514 7.32 -7.85 38.79
CA TRP A 514 8.58 -7.16 39.08
C TRP A 514 8.75 -6.91 40.58
N GLN A 515 7.70 -6.47 41.25
CA GLN A 515 7.69 -6.33 42.71
C GLN A 515 7.79 -7.68 43.42
N GLN A 516 7.12 -8.71 42.90
CA GLN A 516 7.18 -10.07 43.49
C GLN A 516 8.58 -10.71 43.41
N ILE A 517 9.43 -10.33 42.46
CA ILE A 517 10.85 -10.75 42.41
C ILE A 517 11.77 -9.85 43.26
N GLY A 518 11.20 -9.01 44.13
CA GLY A 518 11.93 -8.22 45.12
C GLY A 518 12.46 -6.87 44.65
N GLN A 519 11.97 -6.35 43.52
CA GLN A 519 12.37 -5.04 43.02
C GLN A 519 11.49 -3.94 43.62
N GLU A 520 12.10 -2.88 44.12
CA GLU A 520 11.39 -1.81 44.85
C GLU A 520 10.91 -0.66 43.94
N GLU A 521 11.69 -0.34 42.90
CA GLU A 521 11.32 0.70 41.94
C GLU A 521 10.44 0.13 40.81
N SER A 522 9.49 0.94 40.33
CA SER A 522 8.62 0.55 39.22
C SER A 522 9.42 0.13 37.99
N ILE A 523 8.94 -0.92 37.30
CA ILE A 523 9.56 -1.43 36.10
C ILE A 523 9.61 -0.37 34.98
N HIS A 524 8.67 0.57 35.01
CA HIS A 524 8.55 1.64 34.02
C HIS A 524 9.59 2.76 34.20
N LEU A 525 10.33 2.76 35.32
CA LEU A 525 11.48 3.64 35.54
C LEU A 525 12.81 2.98 35.16
N GLN A 526 12.80 1.68 34.88
CA GLN A 526 14.01 0.93 34.58
C GLN A 526 14.47 1.16 33.13
N PRO A 527 15.79 1.14 32.88
CA PRO A 527 16.31 1.24 31.52
C PRO A 527 15.90 0.02 30.69
N TRP A 528 15.63 0.28 29.41
CA TRP A 528 15.43 -0.78 28.42
C TRP A 528 16.67 -1.71 28.38
N PRO A 529 16.49 -3.04 28.37
CA PRO A 529 17.62 -3.97 28.34
C PRO A 529 18.46 -3.78 27.07
N SER A 530 19.79 -3.83 27.23
CA SER A 530 20.75 -3.82 26.13
C SER A 530 21.21 -5.23 25.81
N TYR A 531 21.65 -5.46 24.58
CA TYR A 531 22.18 -6.76 24.15
C TYR A 531 23.65 -6.67 23.73
N ASP A 532 24.39 -7.76 23.96
CA ASP A 532 25.76 -7.91 23.50
C ASP A 532 25.79 -8.58 22.12
N THR A 533 26.32 -7.88 21.12
CA THR A 533 26.44 -8.38 19.75
C THR A 533 27.22 -9.70 19.64
N SER A 534 28.17 -9.97 20.53
CA SER A 534 28.93 -11.23 20.55
C SER A 534 28.09 -12.43 21.00
N GLN A 535 27.06 -12.18 21.82
CA GLN A 535 26.11 -13.19 22.30
C GLN A 535 24.94 -13.40 21.33
N VAL A 536 24.76 -12.50 20.36
CA VAL A 536 23.69 -12.62 19.36
C VAL A 536 24.08 -13.53 18.21
N ALA A 537 25.38 -13.60 17.88
CA ALA A 537 25.88 -14.42 16.78
C ALA A 537 25.35 -15.86 16.91
N GLU A 538 24.70 -16.35 15.85
CA GLU A 538 24.35 -17.77 15.76
C GLU A 538 25.66 -18.54 15.67
N ASN A 539 26.16 -19.06 16.79
CA ASN A 539 27.36 -19.88 16.74
C ASN A 539 27.11 -21.22 16.05
N MET A 540 25.84 -21.62 15.89
CA MET A 540 25.40 -22.83 15.21
C MET A 540 24.05 -22.63 14.49
N VAL A 541 23.96 -23.00 13.22
CA VAL A 541 22.75 -22.95 12.38
C VAL A 541 22.28 -24.37 12.08
N THR A 542 20.97 -24.62 12.17
CA THR A 542 20.37 -25.90 11.77
C THR A 542 19.83 -25.81 10.35
N ILE A 543 20.53 -26.41 9.41
CA ILE A 543 20.15 -26.42 8.00
C ILE A 543 19.42 -27.72 7.62
N PRO A 544 18.29 -27.66 6.90
CA PRO A 544 17.65 -28.83 6.32
C PRO A 544 18.50 -29.44 5.21
N ILE A 545 18.61 -30.77 5.24
CA ILE A 545 19.18 -31.59 4.18
C ILE A 545 18.05 -32.12 3.30
N GLN A 546 18.10 -31.82 2.02
CA GLN A 546 17.11 -32.23 1.03
C GLN A 546 17.69 -33.21 0.03
N ILE A 547 16.83 -34.10 -0.48
CA ILE A 547 17.11 -34.92 -1.66
C ILE A 547 15.97 -34.72 -2.64
N ASN A 548 16.28 -34.26 -3.87
CA ASN A 548 15.29 -33.87 -4.89
C ASN A 548 14.21 -32.92 -4.34
N GLY A 549 14.64 -31.93 -3.54
CA GLY A 549 13.76 -30.89 -2.98
C GLY A 549 12.92 -31.33 -1.77
N ARG A 550 13.02 -32.59 -1.32
CA ARG A 550 12.31 -33.08 -0.12
C ARG A 550 13.27 -33.15 1.06
N VAL A 551 12.88 -32.56 2.20
CA VAL A 551 13.67 -32.62 3.44
C VAL A 551 13.76 -34.06 3.94
N ARG A 552 14.98 -34.53 4.15
CA ARG A 552 15.30 -35.86 4.66
C ARG A 552 15.87 -35.84 6.05
N ASP A 553 16.66 -34.82 6.34
CA ASP A 553 17.34 -34.70 7.62
C ASP A 553 17.61 -33.25 7.95
N ARG A 554 18.16 -32.98 9.13
CA ARG A 554 18.65 -31.66 9.54
C ARG A 554 20.04 -31.80 10.12
N LEU A 555 20.87 -30.79 9.89
CA LEU A 555 22.25 -30.78 10.34
C LEU A 555 22.54 -29.44 11.02
N THR A 556 23.14 -29.50 12.20
CA THR A 556 23.53 -28.33 12.97
C THR A 556 25.05 -28.12 12.83
N LEU A 557 25.46 -26.95 12.33
CA LEU A 557 26.86 -26.58 12.03
C LEU A 557 27.13 -25.14 12.45
N PRO A 558 28.39 -24.72 12.65
CA PRO A 558 28.70 -23.32 12.88
C PRO A 558 28.17 -22.38 11.79
N ALA A 559 27.65 -21.20 12.15
CA ALA A 559 27.24 -20.23 11.13
C ALA A 559 28.43 -19.83 10.26
N GLY A 560 28.19 -19.66 8.96
CA GLY A 560 29.23 -19.39 7.98
C GLY A 560 30.09 -20.60 7.62
N SER A 561 29.69 -21.82 8.01
CA SER A 561 30.32 -23.06 7.53
C SER A 561 30.38 -23.07 6.00
N SER A 562 31.52 -23.47 5.45
CA SER A 562 31.73 -23.49 3.99
C SER A 562 30.74 -24.41 3.29
N GLN A 563 30.47 -24.16 2.00
CA GLN A 563 29.61 -25.04 1.21
C GLN A 563 30.16 -26.47 1.14
N GLU A 564 31.49 -26.64 1.12
CA GLU A 564 32.14 -27.94 1.18
C GLU A 564 31.85 -28.66 2.50
N GLU A 565 32.05 -27.99 3.62
CA GLU A 565 31.84 -28.54 4.97
C GLU A 565 30.38 -28.94 5.19
N ILE A 566 29.44 -28.07 4.79
CA ILE A 566 28.00 -28.36 4.81
C ILE A 566 27.69 -29.63 4.03
N THR A 567 28.24 -29.74 2.83
CA THR A 567 27.99 -30.87 1.92
C THR A 567 28.54 -32.16 2.48
N GLU A 568 29.77 -32.15 2.98
CA GLU A 568 30.46 -33.32 3.51
C GLU A 568 29.74 -33.85 4.77
N ARG A 569 29.44 -32.97 5.71
CA ARG A 569 28.74 -33.32 6.95
C ARG A 569 27.32 -33.81 6.69
N ALA A 570 26.63 -33.24 5.70
CA ALA A 570 25.31 -33.70 5.31
C ALA A 570 25.29 -35.09 4.67
N ARG A 571 26.35 -35.48 3.95
CA ARG A 571 26.48 -36.85 3.41
C ARG A 571 26.77 -37.89 4.49
N GLN A 572 27.40 -37.47 5.58
CA GLN A 572 27.78 -38.36 6.68
C GLN A 572 26.62 -38.68 7.63
N THR A 573 25.45 -38.05 7.51
CA THR A 573 24.32 -38.43 8.36
C THR A 573 23.78 -39.79 7.97
N ASP A 574 23.46 -40.62 8.97
CA ASP A 574 23.03 -42.01 8.77
C ASP A 574 21.82 -42.13 7.83
N ARG A 575 20.94 -41.14 7.85
CA ARG A 575 19.71 -41.13 7.04
C ARG A 575 20.00 -40.75 5.59
N VAL A 576 20.81 -39.73 5.37
CA VAL A 576 21.14 -39.22 4.03
C VAL A 576 22.09 -40.17 3.32
N SER A 577 23.10 -40.70 4.01
CA SER A 577 24.00 -41.74 3.50
C SER A 577 23.23 -42.96 2.98
N ARG A 578 22.24 -43.45 3.75
CA ARG A 578 21.36 -44.56 3.32
C ARG A 578 20.50 -44.22 2.11
N GLU A 579 19.93 -43.02 2.05
CA GLU A 579 19.09 -42.61 0.92
C GLU A 579 19.88 -42.33 -0.38
N LEU A 580 21.19 -42.05 -0.26
CA LEU A 580 22.09 -41.79 -1.38
C LEU A 580 22.89 -43.03 -1.83
N ALA A 581 22.92 -44.12 -1.06
CA ALA A 581 23.81 -45.27 -1.24
C ALA A 581 23.79 -45.93 -2.64
N ASN A 582 22.71 -45.77 -3.41
CA ASN A 582 22.56 -46.34 -4.77
C ASN A 582 22.09 -45.30 -5.79
N LYS A 583 22.35 -44.01 -5.55
CA LYS A 583 21.90 -42.92 -6.42
C LYS A 583 23.08 -42.10 -6.89
N GLU A 584 23.13 -41.81 -8.19
CA GLU A 584 24.11 -40.89 -8.75
C GLU A 584 23.69 -39.45 -8.45
N ILE A 585 24.55 -38.69 -7.77
CA ILE A 585 24.32 -37.28 -7.46
C ILE A 585 24.71 -36.46 -8.70
N THR A 586 23.73 -35.92 -9.41
CA THR A 586 23.95 -35.10 -10.62
C THR A 586 24.31 -33.66 -10.27
N ARG A 587 23.81 -33.14 -9.15
CA ARG A 587 24.08 -31.78 -8.68
C ARG A 587 23.92 -31.66 -7.18
N THR A 588 24.78 -30.90 -6.52
CA THR A 588 24.60 -30.49 -5.12
C THR A 588 24.41 -28.99 -5.06
N VAL A 589 23.41 -28.53 -4.31
CA VAL A 589 23.14 -27.11 -4.06
C VAL A 589 23.25 -26.88 -2.57
N ALA A 590 24.36 -26.31 -2.13
CA ALA A 590 24.56 -25.89 -0.75
C ALA A 590 24.43 -24.35 -0.69
N VAL A 591 23.56 -23.87 0.20
CA VAL A 591 23.40 -22.45 0.48
C VAL A 591 23.78 -22.25 1.95
N VAL A 592 24.85 -21.50 2.17
CA VAL A 592 25.40 -21.21 3.51
C VAL A 592 24.28 -20.75 4.45
N ASP A 593 24.23 -21.34 5.64
CA ASP A 593 23.26 -21.08 6.71
C ASP A 593 21.78 -21.30 6.34
N LYS A 594 21.49 -21.87 5.16
CA LYS A 594 20.10 -22.06 4.69
C LYS A 594 19.72 -23.49 4.42
N LEU A 595 20.44 -24.22 3.57
CA LEU A 595 20.10 -25.61 3.19
C LEU A 595 21.22 -26.30 2.44
N VAL A 596 21.10 -27.61 2.31
CA VAL A 596 21.81 -28.40 1.29
C VAL A 596 20.83 -29.34 0.59
N ASN A 597 20.85 -29.37 -0.73
CA ASN A 597 20.00 -30.24 -1.56
C ASN A 597 20.84 -31.09 -2.51
N PHE A 598 20.69 -32.41 -2.40
CA PHE A 598 21.27 -33.38 -3.32
C PHE A 598 20.25 -33.70 -4.43
N VAL A 599 20.59 -33.35 -5.66
CA VAL A 599 19.84 -33.74 -6.85
C VAL A 599 20.41 -35.05 -7.35
N THR A 600 19.57 -36.08 -7.44
CA THR A 600 19.95 -37.42 -7.90
C THR A 600 19.30 -37.74 -9.24
N ALA A 601 19.97 -38.56 -10.06
CA ALA A 601 19.41 -39.15 -11.26
C ALA A 601 18.27 -40.15 -10.96
#